data_AF-A0AB37GAC2-F1
#
_entry.id   AF-A0AB37GAC2-F1
#
_cell.length_a   1.000
_cell.length_b   1.000
_cell.length_c   1.000
_cell.angle_alpha   90.00
_cell.angle_beta   90.00
_cell.angle_gamma   90.00
#
_symmetry.space_group_name_H-M   'P 1'
#
loop_
_entity.id
_entity.type
_entity.pdbx_description
1 polymer ?
#
loop_
_entity_poly.entity_id
_entity_poly.type
_entity_poly.pdbx_seq_one_letter_code
_entity_poly.pdbx_strand_id
1 'polypeptide(L)' 'MQVDVPLLRVRRRAFTLDGVPIEASDDRYLASKANFSVTTARGNASPISLQAGEGVW' A
#
# COMPACT_ATOMS: atom_id res chain seq x y z
N MET A 1 7.93 -1.62 26.21
CA MET A 1 7.69 -2.10 24.83
C MET A 1 7.47 -3.60 24.92
N GLN A 2 6.39 -4.11 24.36
CA GLN A 2 6.17 -5.56 24.32
C GLN A 2 7.05 -6.11 23.19
N VAL A 3 8.16 -6.73 23.56
CA VAL A 3 9.05 -7.45 22.64
C VAL A 3 8.37 -8.80 22.40
N ASP A 4 8.31 -9.29 21.16
CA ASP A 4 7.72 -10.58 20.74
C ASP A 4 6.22 -10.64 20.38
N VAL A 5 5.56 -9.50 20.13
CA VAL A 5 4.20 -9.52 19.56
C VAL A 5 4.26 -9.47 18.03
N PRO A 6 3.60 -10.39 17.30
CA PRO A 6 3.51 -10.30 15.85
C PRO A 6 2.77 -9.02 15.45
N LEU A 7 3.39 -8.23 14.57
CA LEU A 7 2.84 -6.99 14.05
C LEU A 7 2.44 -7.15 12.60
N LEU A 8 1.32 -6.56 12.23
CA LEU A 8 0.93 -6.44 10.83
C LEU A 8 1.71 -5.29 10.21
N ARG A 9 2.54 -5.59 9.21
CA ARG A 9 3.35 -4.60 8.49
C ARG A 9 2.64 -4.14 7.22
N VAL A 10 2.44 -2.83 7.08
CA VAL A 10 1.82 -2.22 5.90
C VAL A 10 2.80 -1.23 5.28
N ARG A 11 3.15 -1.45 4.02
CA ARG A 11 4.05 -0.57 3.25
C ARG A 11 3.23 0.15 2.19
N ARG A 12 3.24 1.48 2.20
CA ARG A 12 2.53 2.32 1.24
C ARG A 12 3.51 3.24 0.53
N ARG A 13 3.29 3.45 -0.76
CA ARG A 13 3.89 4.53 -1.56
C ARG A 13 2.78 5.27 -2.26
N ALA A 14 2.75 6.58 -2.13
CA ALA A 14 1.82 7.44 -2.84
C ALA A 14 2.57 8.20 -3.92
N PHE A 15 1.89 8.40 -5.05
CA PHE A 15 2.43 9.08 -6.22
C PHE A 15 1.41 10.12 -6.70
N THR A 16 1.88 11.17 -7.37
CA THR A 16 1.02 12.04 -8.19
C THR A 16 0.45 11.25 -9.37
N LEU A 17 -0.49 11.85 -10.10
CA LEU A 17 -1.00 11.28 -11.35
C LEU A 17 0.10 11.05 -12.40
N ASP A 18 1.13 11.89 -12.40
CA ASP A 18 2.29 11.79 -13.30
C ASP A 18 3.34 10.79 -12.80
N GLY A 19 3.04 10.02 -11.75
CA GLY A 19 3.93 9.01 -11.19
C GLY A 19 5.06 9.56 -10.32
N VAL A 20 5.02 10.84 -9.92
CA VAL A 20 6.03 11.43 -9.03
C VAL A 20 5.75 10.97 -7.59
N PRO A 21 6.71 10.37 -6.87
CA PRO A 21 6.48 9.93 -5.49
C PRO A 21 6.25 11.13 -4.57
N ILE A 22 5.21 11.06 -3.74
CA ILE A 22 4.87 12.12 -2.76
C ILE A 22 4.93 11.64 -1.32
N GLU A 23 4.82 10.34 -1.06
CA GLU A 23 4.86 9.79 0.29
C GLU A 23 5.31 8.34 0.29
N ALA A 24 6.02 7.93 1.35
CA ALA A 24 6.28 6.53 1.65
C ALA A 24 6.06 6.28 3.15
N SER A 25 5.38 5.17 3.48
CA SER A 25 5.16 4.74 4.85
C SER A 25 5.48 3.25 5.03
N ASP A 26 5.95 2.89 6.23
CA ASP A 26 6.21 1.51 6.68
C ASP A 26 5.68 1.34 8.11
N ASP A 27 4.36 1.14 8.19
CA ASP A 27 3.59 1.11 9.42
C ASP A 27 3.53 -0.31 10.00
N ARG A 28 3.52 -0.39 11.34
CA ARG A 28 3.42 -1.65 12.09
C ARG A 28 2.25 -1.57 13.07
N TYR A 29 1.22 -2.37 12.83
CA TYR A 29 0.00 -2.38 13.62
C TYR A 29 -0.05 -3.58 14.56
N LEU A 30 -0.57 -3.36 15.77
CA LEU A 30 -0.98 -4.45 16.65
C LEU A 30 -2.23 -5.10 16.05
N ALA A 31 -2.20 -6.41 15.85
CA ALA A 31 -3.33 -7.15 15.27
C ALA A 31 -4.63 -7.01 16.09
N SER A 32 -4.52 -6.79 17.40
CA SER A 32 -5.67 -6.56 18.28
C SER A 32 -6.28 -5.15 18.15
N LYS A 33 -5.63 -4.22 17.45
CA LYS A 33 -6.04 -2.81 17.37
C LYS A 33 -6.34 -2.32 15.96
N ALA A 34 -6.08 -3.13 14.93
CA ALA A 34 -6.29 -2.74 13.54
C ALA A 34 -6.80 -3.92 12.70
N ASN A 35 -7.76 -3.64 11.84
CA ASN A 35 -8.29 -4.58 10.85
C ASN A 35 -8.23 -3.94 9.47
N PHE A 36 -7.86 -4.72 8.46
CA PHE A 36 -7.74 -4.26 7.07
C PHE A 36 -8.65 -5.11 6.18
N SER A 37 -9.43 -4.47 5.33
CA SER A 37 -10.22 -5.13 4.29
C SER A 37 -9.84 -4.56 2.93
N VAL A 38 -9.83 -5.43 1.90
CA VAL A 38 -9.55 -5.03 0.52
C VAL A 38 -10.72 -5.46 -0.33
N THR A 39 -11.35 -4.50 -1.00
CA THR A 39 -12.38 -4.77 -2.00
C THR A 39 -11.77 -4.62 -3.38
N THR A 40 -11.68 -5.73 -4.11
CA THR A 40 -11.20 -5.75 -5.50
C THR A 40 -12.38 -5.83 -6.45
N ALA A 41 -12.46 -4.93 -7.43
CA ALA A 41 -13.39 -5.06 -8.56
C ALA A 41 -12.66 -5.69 -9.76
N ARG A 42 -13.29 -6.67 -10.41
CA ARG A 42 -12.78 -7.24 -11.67
C ARG A 42 -13.18 -6.32 -12.83
N GLY A 43 -12.21 -5.80 -13.58
CA GLY A 43 -12.46 -5.01 -14.81
C GLY A 43 -12.15 -3.52 -14.73
N ASN A 44 -11.71 -3.02 -13.58
CA ASN A 44 -11.10 -1.68 -13.47
C ASN A 44 -9.72 -1.84 -12.81
N ALA A 45 -8.70 -1.16 -13.30
CA ALA A 45 -7.37 -1.21 -12.68
C ALA A 45 -7.53 -0.80 -11.21
N SER A 46 -7.11 -1.65 -10.28
CA SER A 46 -7.16 -1.31 -8.86
C SER A 46 -6.31 -0.04 -8.67
N PRO A 47 -6.82 1.04 -8.03
CA PRO A 47 -6.07 2.27 -7.80
C PRO A 47 -4.85 2.07 -6.87
N ILE A 48 -4.64 0.85 -6.39
CA ILE A 48 -3.54 0.45 -5.50
C ILE A 48 -2.21 0.22 -6.24
N SER A 49 -2.18 0.35 -7.56
CA SER A 49 -0.97 0.18 -8.36
C SER A 49 -0.82 1.33 -9.36
N LEU A 50 0.31 2.04 -9.30
CA LEU A 50 0.78 2.82 -10.45
C LEU A 50 1.02 1.82 -11.59
N GLN A 51 0.17 1.81 -12.61
CA GLN A 51 0.52 1.19 -13.88
C GLN A 51 1.51 2.13 -14.54
N ALA A 52 2.82 1.85 -14.40
CA ALA A 52 3.80 2.48 -15.25
C ALA A 52 3.39 2.15 -16.69
N GLY A 53 2.98 3.17 -17.45
CA GLY A 53 2.79 3.03 -18.88
C GLY A 53 4.08 2.42 -19.44
N GLU A 54 3.92 1.29 -20.13
CA GLU A 54 5.01 0.56 -20.75
C GLU A 54 5.82 1.54 -21.60
N GLY A 55 7.05 1.80 -21.18
CA GLY A 55 8.00 2.59 -21.96
C GLY A 55 8.26 1.86 -23.26
N VAL A 56 7.80 2.43 -24.37
CA VAL A 56 8.36 2.13 -25.69
C VAL A 56 9.66 2.94 -25.78
N TRP A 57 10.77 2.22 -25.90
CA TRP A 57 12.11 2.75 -26.18
C TRP A 57 12.14 3.55 -27.48
#